data_AF-A0A7J6RLW9-F1
#
_entry.id   AF-A0A7J6RLW9-F1
#
_cell.length_a   1.000
_cell.length_b   1.000
_cell.length_c   1.000
_cell.angle_alpha   90.00
_cell.angle_beta   90.00
_cell.angle_gamma   90.00
#
_symmetry.space_group_name_H-M   'P 1'
#
loop_
_entity.id
_entity.type
_entity.pdbx_description
1 polymer ?
#
loop_
_entity_poly.entity_id
_entity_poly.type
_entity_poly.pdbx_seq_one_letter_code
_entity_poly.pdbx_strand_id
1 'polypeptide(L)'
;MQVELEGLRRVFDWIDTKKDGVLDFEEVLSAFYRVGYRPSKADVEQYIWEVDDDLDGTVSWDELLVMYQRCILDKTGLEPRGLFTLIEFLL
;
A
#
# COMPACT_ATOMS: atom_id res chain seq x y z
N MET A 1 13.24 12.52 -3.87
CA MET A 1 12.78 12.87 -2.51
C MET A 1 11.50 13.72 -2.49
N GLN A 2 11.46 15.00 -2.89
CA GLN A 2 10.18 15.76 -2.87
C GLN A 2 9.15 15.27 -3.91
N VAL A 3 9.58 15.06 -5.17
CA VAL A 3 8.70 14.57 -6.26
C VAL A 3 8.12 13.18 -5.95
N GLU A 4 8.90 12.33 -5.30
CA GLU A 4 8.46 10.98 -4.88
C GLU A 4 7.35 11.03 -3.84
N LEU A 5 7.48 11.90 -2.83
CA LEU A 5 6.47 12.05 -1.79
C LEU A 5 5.15 12.58 -2.36
N GLU A 6 5.21 13.51 -3.31
CA GLU A 6 4.01 13.99 -4.01
C GLU A 6 3.36 12.88 -4.85
N GLY A 7 4.15 12.06 -5.53
CA GLY A 7 3.66 10.87 -6.23
C GLY A 7 2.95 9.92 -5.29
N LEU A 8 3.62 9.52 -4.21
CA LEU A 8 3.09 8.60 -3.20
C LEU A 8 1.81 9.15 -2.57
N ARG A 9 1.77 10.46 -2.30
CA ARG A 9 0.59 11.09 -1.71
C ARG A 9 -0.60 11.03 -2.66
N ARG A 10 -0.39 11.30 -3.96
CA ARG A 10 -1.45 11.17 -4.97
C ARG A 10 -1.97 9.75 -5.09
N VAL A 11 -1.09 8.75 -5.01
CA VAL A 11 -1.50 7.33 -5.03
C VAL A 11 -2.30 6.98 -3.78
N PHE A 12 -1.81 7.35 -2.59
CA PHE A 12 -2.53 7.15 -1.33
C PHE A 12 -3.93 7.77 -1.39
N ASP A 13 -4.03 9.04 -1.79
CA ASP A 13 -5.31 9.73 -1.93
C ASP A 13 -6.20 9.15 -3.05
N TRP A 14 -5.66 8.41 -4.01
CA TRP A 14 -6.47 7.72 -5.02
C TRP A 14 -7.06 6.40 -4.50
N ILE A 15 -6.33 5.73 -3.59
CA ILE A 15 -6.79 4.50 -2.92
C ILE A 15 -7.78 4.84 -1.80
N ASP A 16 -7.44 5.81 -0.93
CA ASP A 16 -8.27 6.35 0.15
C ASP A 16 -9.50 7.08 -0.42
N THR A 17 -10.56 6.30 -0.64
CA THR A 17 -11.84 6.77 -1.18
C THR A 17 -12.73 7.36 -0.11
N LYS A 18 -12.60 6.90 1.14
CA LYS A 18 -13.38 7.36 2.30
C LYS A 18 -12.86 8.68 2.86
N LYS A 19 -11.61 9.05 2.57
CA LYS A 19 -10.94 10.27 3.06
C LYS A 19 -10.80 10.33 4.57
N ASP A 20 -10.62 9.17 5.20
CA ASP A 20 -10.37 9.06 6.64
C ASP A 20 -8.87 9.04 6.98
N GLY A 21 -8.00 9.00 5.95
CA GLY A 21 -6.55 9.12 6.12
C GLY A 21 -5.84 7.79 6.38
N VAL A 22 -6.54 6.66 6.22
CA VAL A 22 -6.00 5.30 6.28
C VAL A 22 -6.48 4.51 5.07
N LEU A 23 -5.83 3.38 4.78
CA LEU A 23 -6.28 2.46 3.71
C LEU A 23 -6.80 1.19 4.34
N ASP A 24 -8.10 0.95 4.24
CA ASP A 24 -8.68 -0.29 4.73
C ASP A 24 -8.70 -1.41 3.67
N PHE A 25 -9.08 -2.61 4.12
CA PHE A 25 -9.22 -3.80 3.28
C PHE A 25 -10.03 -3.57 1.99
N GLU A 26 -11.19 -2.92 2.09
CA GLU A 26 -12.08 -2.74 0.94
C GLU A 26 -11.49 -1.74 -0.05
N GLU A 27 -10.79 -0.72 0.43
CA GLU A 27 -10.14 0.29 -0.41
C GLU A 27 -8.94 -0.28 -1.16
N VAL A 28 -8.10 -1.07 -0.48
CA VAL A 28 -6.95 -1.77 -1.09
C VAL A 28 -7.45 -2.80 -2.11
N LEU A 29 -8.45 -3.62 -1.77
CA LEU A 29 -9.06 -4.59 -2.69
C LEU A 29 -9.64 -3.89 -3.93
N SER A 30 -10.38 -2.80 -3.72
CA SER A 30 -10.95 -1.98 -4.78
C SER A 30 -9.87 -1.35 -5.67
N ALA A 31 -8.75 -0.90 -5.11
CA ALA A 31 -7.61 -0.38 -5.86
C ALA A 31 -7.00 -1.45 -6.79
N PHE A 32 -6.74 -2.65 -6.28
CA PHE A 32 -6.31 -3.78 -7.11
C PHE A 32 -7.30 -4.05 -8.25
N TYR A 33 -8.59 -3.99 -7.95
CA TYR A 33 -9.63 -4.25 -8.94
C TYR A 33 -9.66 -3.19 -10.04
N ARG A 34 -9.49 -1.92 -9.67
CA ARG A 34 -9.42 -0.77 -10.57
C ARG A 34 -8.21 -0.85 -11.52
N VAL A 35 -7.08 -1.43 -11.09
CA VAL A 35 -5.91 -1.65 -11.96
C VAL A 35 -5.98 -2.96 -12.76
N GLY A 36 -7.06 -3.73 -12.65
CA GLY A 36 -7.28 -4.95 -13.41
C GLY A 36 -6.71 -6.24 -12.79
N TYR A 37 -6.05 -6.14 -11.62
CA TYR A 37 -5.62 -7.32 -10.85
C TYR A 37 -6.76 -7.82 -9.96
N ARG A 38 -6.80 -9.12 -9.66
CA ARG A 38 -7.88 -9.75 -8.87
C ARG A 38 -7.27 -10.69 -7.83
N PRO A 39 -6.64 -10.15 -6.75
CA PRO A 39 -6.13 -10.97 -5.66
C PRO A 39 -7.30 -11.60 -4.88
N SER A 40 -7.02 -12.68 -4.15
CA SER A 40 -7.98 -13.23 -3.20
C SER A 40 -8.10 -12.33 -1.97
N LYS A 41 -9.15 -12.51 -1.17
CA LYS A 41 -9.31 -11.77 0.10
C LYS A 41 -8.15 -12.03 1.06
N ALA A 42 -7.72 -13.29 1.17
CA ALA A 42 -6.61 -13.68 2.03
C ALA A 42 -5.28 -13.02 1.60
N ASP A 43 -5.06 -12.84 0.29
CA ASP A 43 -3.88 -12.14 -0.20
C ASP A 43 -3.90 -10.67 0.24
N VAL A 44 -5.04 -9.98 0.12
CA VAL A 44 -5.15 -8.57 0.52
C VAL A 44 -5.02 -8.40 2.03
N GLU A 45 -5.63 -9.29 2.82
CA GLU A 45 -5.44 -9.31 4.28
C GLU A 45 -3.96 -9.49 4.63
N GLN A 46 -3.26 -10.40 3.95
CA GLN A 46 -1.83 -10.60 4.14
C GLN A 46 -1.02 -9.35 3.76
N TYR A 47 -1.31 -8.71 2.62
CA TYR A 47 -0.58 -7.52 2.17
C TYR A 47 -0.71 -6.33 3.13
N ILE A 48 -1.86 -6.19 3.78
CA ILE A 48 -2.08 -5.18 4.83
C ILE A 48 -1.30 -5.59 6.09
N TRP A 49 -1.47 -6.83 6.54
CA TRP A 49 -0.82 -7.34 7.75
C TRP A 49 0.71 -7.28 7.71
N GLU A 50 1.32 -7.37 6.53
CA GLU A 50 2.77 -7.24 6.34
C GLU A 50 3.32 -5.83 6.61
N VAL A 51 2.44 -4.82 6.67
CA VAL A 51 2.78 -3.38 6.74
C VAL A 51 2.14 -2.67 7.94
N ASP A 52 1.04 -3.21 8.46
CA ASP A 52 0.30 -2.76 9.64
C ASP A 52 1.13 -3.01 10.93
N ASP A 53 1.89 -2.00 11.34
CA ASP A 53 2.81 -2.05 12.47
C ASP A 53 2.07 -1.82 13.81
N ASP A 54 0.95 -1.10 13.78
CA ASP A 54 0.15 -0.80 14.98
C ASP A 54 -1.04 -1.75 15.22
N LEU A 55 -1.32 -2.64 14.26
CA LEU A 55 -2.32 -3.70 14.28
C LEU A 55 -3.76 -3.19 14.33
N ASP A 56 -4.03 -2.04 13.70
CA ASP A 56 -5.38 -1.49 13.58
C ASP A 56 -6.19 -2.06 12.40
N GLY A 57 -5.55 -2.88 11.56
CA GLY A 57 -6.16 -3.53 10.39
C GLY A 57 -6.26 -2.63 9.17
N THR A 58 -5.59 -1.48 9.17
CA THR A 58 -5.51 -0.53 8.07
C THR A 58 -4.05 -0.19 7.77
N VAL A 59 -3.82 0.64 6.75
CA VAL A 59 -2.48 1.17 6.44
C VAL A 59 -2.52 2.67 6.50
N SER A 60 -1.85 3.23 7.50
CA SER A 60 -1.66 4.67 7.64
C SER A 60 -0.66 5.22 6.62
N TRP A 61 -0.63 6.55 6.48
CA TRP A 61 0.34 7.22 5.61
C TRP A 61 1.79 6.93 6.03
N ASP A 62 2.07 6.90 7.33
CA ASP A 62 3.41 6.66 7.85
C ASP A 62 3.87 5.21 7.59
N GLU A 63 3.00 4.23 7.78
CA GLU A 63 3.28 2.81 7.49
C GLU A 63 3.55 2.58 6.00
N LEU A 64 2.77 3.23 5.12
CA LEU A 64 3.02 3.19 3.68
C LEU A 64 4.43 3.70 3.35
N LEU A 65 4.84 4.84 3.94
CA LEU A 65 6.17 5.41 3.70
C LEU A 65 7.28 4.50 4.20
N VAL A 66 7.12 3.89 5.38
CA VAL A 66 8.07 2.94 5.95
C VAL A 66 8.21 1.71 5.06
N MET A 67 7.10 1.10 4.64
CA MET A 67 7.10 -0.03 3.72
C MET A 67 7.77 0.32 2.38
N TYR A 68 7.45 1.48 1.80
CA TYR A 68 8.04 1.91 0.54
C TYR A 68 9.56 2.07 0.67
N GLN A 69 10.03 2.70 1.76
CA GLN A 69 11.46 2.86 2.03
C GLN A 69 12.17 1.51 2.24
N ARG A 70 11.54 0.56 2.94
CA ARG A 70 12.09 -0.79 3.12
C ARG A 70 12.25 -1.49 1.77
N CYS A 71 11.22 -1.46 0.93
CA CYS A 71 11.22 -2.13 -0.37
C CYS A 71 12.23 -1.53 -1.38
N ILE A 72 12.39 -0.21 -1.43
CA ILE A 72 13.37 0.42 -2.34
C ILE A 72 14.83 0.18 -1.91
N LEU A 73 15.06 -0.01 -0.61
CA LEU A 73 16.40 -0.27 -0.04
C LEU A 73 16.72 -1.77 0.04
N ASP A 74 15.74 -2.65 -0.19
CA ASP A 74 15.91 -4.09 -0.07
C ASP A 74 16.81 -4.65 -1.18
N LYS A 75 17.99 -5.13 -0.76
CA LYS A 75 18.95 -5.84 -1.61
C LYS A 75 18.83 -7.37 -1.48
N THR A 76 18.04 -7.84 -0.51
CA THR A 76 17.89 -9.25 -0.18
C THR A 76 16.77 -9.91 -0.99
N GLY A 77 15.77 -9.12 -1.42
CA GLY A 77 14.58 -9.60 -2.11
C GLY A 77 13.61 -10.33 -1.17
N LEU A 78 13.71 -10.08 0.14
CA LEU A 78 12.91 -10.72 1.19
C LEU A 78 11.77 -9.82 1.69
N GLU A 79 11.83 -8.51 1.42
CA GLU A 79 10.73 -7.62 1.82
C GLU A 79 9.46 -8.00 1.07
N PRO A 80 8.31 -8.09 1.76
CA PRO A 80 7.04 -8.36 1.10
C PRO A 80 6.69 -7.24 0.13
N ARG A 81 6.27 -7.61 -1.09
CA ARG A 81 6.03 -6.64 -2.17
C ARG A 81 4.57 -6.53 -2.60
N GLY A 82 3.63 -7.18 -1.91
CA GLY A 82 2.23 -7.23 -2.30
C GLY A 82 1.61 -5.84 -2.43
N LEU A 83 1.58 -5.10 -1.32
CA LEU A 83 1.11 -3.72 -1.31
C LEU A 83 2.04 -2.78 -2.08
N PHE A 84 3.36 -2.96 -1.95
CA PHE A 84 4.36 -2.17 -2.69
C PHE A 84 4.11 -2.17 -4.20
N THR A 85 3.83 -3.34 -4.79
CA THR A 85 3.62 -3.49 -6.23
C THR A 85 2.40 -2.70 -6.71
N LEU A 86 1.34 -2.64 -5.90
CA LEU A 86 0.17 -1.80 -6.22
C LEU A 86 0.55 -0.32 -6.24
N ILE A 87 1.28 0.14 -5.23
CA ILE A 87 1.70 1.54 -5.12
C ILE A 87 2.65 1.91 -6.26
N GLU A 88 3.65 1.06 -6.54
CA GLU A 88 4.61 1.25 -7.63
C GLU A 88 3.93 1.29 -9.01
N PHE A 89 2.89 0.49 -9.22
CA PHE A 89 2.13 0.50 -10.48
C PHE A 89 1.30 1.78 -10.69
N LEU A 90 0.87 2.43 -9.60
CA LEU A 90 0.01 3.62 -9.64
C LEU A 90 0.81 4.94 -9.66
N LEU A 91 2.11 4.90 -9.38
CA LEU A 91 3.02 6.05 -9.43
C LEU A 91 3.30 6.52 -10.86
#